data_AF-A0A3D4BDR7-F1
#
_entry.id   AF-A0A3D4BDR7-F1
#
_cell.length_a   1.000
_cell.length_b   1.000
_cell.length_c   1.000
_cell.angle_alpha   90.00
_cell.angle_beta   90.00
_cell.angle_gamma   90.00
#
_symmetry.space_group_name_H-M   'P 1'
#
loop_
_entity.id
_entity.type
_entity.pdbx_description
1 polymer ?
#
loop_
_entity_poly.entity_id
_entity_poly.type
_entity_poly.pdbx_seq_one_letter_code
_entity_poly.pdbx_strand_id
1 'polypeptide(L)'
;MDEPFASLDAQTREFMQEELLKIWERAGKTVLFITHQIDEAIFLADRVFVFGTKPGRLKAEIIIPFDRPRSLKMKRDPEFIQITDKIWQLIEEEARR
;
A
#
# COMPACT_ATOMS: atom_id res chain seq x y z
N MET A 1 -4.52 10.56 -4.33
CA MET A 1 -3.13 11.03 -4.21
C MET A 1 -2.29 10.16 -5.11
N ASP A 2 -1.47 10.77 -5.95
CA ASP A 2 -0.66 10.06 -6.94
C ASP A 2 0.82 10.24 -6.56
N GLU A 3 1.48 9.13 -6.23
CA GLU A 3 2.89 9.06 -5.85
C GLU A 3 3.36 10.11 -4.80
N PRO A 4 2.62 10.34 -3.70
CA PRO A 4 2.84 11.53 -2.87
C PRO A 4 4.10 11.50 -2.01
N PHE A 5 4.78 10.36 -1.89
CA PHE A 5 6.03 10.22 -1.14
C PHE A 5 7.22 9.80 -2.00
N ALA A 6 7.08 9.84 -3.33
CA ALA A 6 8.13 9.41 -4.26
C ALA A 6 9.43 10.25 -4.16
N SER A 7 9.33 11.49 -3.68
CA SER A 7 10.46 12.41 -3.51
C SER A 7 11.15 12.33 -2.14
N LEU A 8 10.68 11.46 -1.25
CA LEU A 8 11.17 11.39 0.14
C LEU A 8 12.15 10.23 0.33
N ASP A 9 13.15 10.45 1.19
CA ASP A 9 14.00 9.37 1.68
C ASP A 9 13.18 8.38 2.55
N ALA A 10 13.75 7.20 2.81
CA ALA A 10 13.05 6.13 3.50
C ALA A 10 12.56 6.51 4.91
N GLN A 11 13.38 7.20 5.71
CA GLN A 11 13.01 7.54 7.09
C GLN A 11 11.91 8.61 7.09
N THR A 12 12.08 9.66 6.28
CA THR A 12 11.09 10.73 6.17
C THR A 12 9.76 10.21 5.64
N ARG A 13 9.79 9.30 4.66
CA ARG A 13 8.58 8.65 4.12
C ARG A 13 7.81 7.88 5.19
N GLU A 14 8.49 7.06 6.01
CA GLU A 14 7.81 6.32 7.09
C GLU A 14 7.14 7.24 8.10
N PHE A 15 7.84 8.30 8.52
CA PHE A 15 7.27 9.31 9.41
C PHE A 15 6.03 9.99 8.78
N MET A 16 6.13 10.39 7.52
CA MET A 16 5.03 11.05 6.82
C MET A 16 3.83 10.13 6.57
N GLN A 17 4.06 8.83 6.37
CA GLN A 17 3.00 7.83 6.27
C GLN A 17 2.24 7.69 7.60
N GLU A 18 2.95 7.65 8.74
CA GLU A 18 2.28 7.64 10.05
C GLU A 18 1.47 8.92 10.31
N GLU A 19 2.01 10.09 9.96
CA GLU A 19 1.27 11.36 10.09
C GLU A 19 0.05 11.41 9.18
N LEU A 20 0.15 10.91 7.96
CA LEU A 20 -0.99 10.82 7.05
C LEU A 20 -2.11 9.95 7.64
N LEU A 21 -1.77 8.79 8.21
CA LEU A 21 -2.75 7.93 8.88
C LEU A 21 -3.45 8.64 10.03
N LYS A 22 -2.70 9.34 10.90
CA LYS A 22 -3.29 10.12 12.02
C LYS A 22 -4.25 11.20 11.54
N ILE A 23 -3.88 11.95 10.49
CA ILE A 23 -4.73 12.99 9.91
C ILE A 23 -6.00 12.36 9.33
N TRP A 24 -5.84 11.28 8.59
CA TRP A 24 -6.95 10.62 7.94
C TRP A 24 -7.94 10.00 8.93
N GLU A 25 -7.46 9.33 9.98
CA GLU A 25 -8.29 8.77 11.06
C GLU A 25 -9.16 9.84 11.73
N ARG A 26 -8.63 11.07 11.88
CA ARG A 26 -9.39 12.21 12.40
C ARG A 26 -10.38 12.80 11.39
N ALA A 27 -10.00 12.81 10.11
CA ALA A 27 -10.78 13.45 9.06
C ALA A 27 -11.94 12.59 8.54
N GLY A 28 -11.84 11.25 8.64
CA GLY A 28 -12.88 10.30 8.23
C GLY A 28 -13.22 10.37 6.73
N LYS A 29 -12.27 10.76 5.88
CA LYS A 29 -12.49 10.95 4.44
C LYS A 29 -12.22 9.67 3.65
N THR A 30 -12.82 9.51 2.49
CA THR A 30 -12.36 8.44 1.57
C THR A 30 -11.14 8.94 0.81
N VAL A 31 -10.06 8.14 0.80
CA VAL A 31 -8.81 8.47 0.09
C VAL A 31 -8.52 7.38 -0.93
N LEU A 32 -8.23 7.78 -2.17
CA LEU A 32 -7.63 6.93 -3.18
C LEU A 32 -6.13 7.24 -3.26
N PHE A 33 -5.31 6.21 -3.24
CA PHE A 33 -3.85 6.31 -3.21
C PHE A 33 -3.24 5.49 -4.35
N ILE A 34 -2.30 6.06 -5.08
CA ILE A 34 -1.56 5.41 -6.17
C ILE A 34 -0.07 5.48 -5.80
N THR A 35 0.59 4.32 -5.82
CA THR A 35 2.02 4.17 -5.52
C THR A 35 2.59 2.96 -6.24
N HIS A 36 3.88 3.03 -6.55
CA HIS A 36 4.70 1.92 -7.00
C HIS A 36 5.31 1.11 -5.84
N GLN A 37 5.04 1.47 -4.58
CA GLN A 37 5.60 0.82 -3.41
C GLN A 37 4.57 -0.07 -2.72
N ILE A 38 4.83 -1.38 -2.69
CA ILE A 38 3.88 -2.37 -2.16
C ILE A 38 3.64 -2.19 -0.67
N ASP A 39 4.71 -2.05 0.11
CA ASP A 39 4.60 -1.90 1.57
C ASP A 39 3.76 -0.67 1.96
N GLU A 40 3.87 0.40 1.18
CA GLU A 40 3.07 1.59 1.38
C GLU A 40 1.58 1.33 1.10
N ALA A 41 1.26 0.67 -0.01
CA ALA A 41 -0.11 0.33 -0.35
C ALA A 41 -0.77 -0.51 0.75
N ILE A 42 -0.06 -1.52 1.27
CA ILE A 42 -0.56 -2.38 2.35
C ILE A 42 -0.69 -1.58 3.66
N PHE A 43 0.31 -0.77 4.00
CA PHE A 43 0.32 -0.02 5.26
C PHE A 43 -0.81 1.01 5.32
N LEU A 44 -1.09 1.71 4.22
CA LEU A 44 -2.05 2.82 4.19
C LEU A 44 -3.49 2.38 3.89
N ALA A 45 -3.71 1.32 3.11
CA ALA A 45 -5.03 1.02 2.54
C ALA A 45 -5.80 -0.06 3.30
N ASP A 46 -7.13 0.02 3.27
CA ASP A 46 -8.00 -1.10 3.68
C ASP A 46 -8.17 -2.12 2.53
N ARG A 47 -8.01 -1.65 1.28
CA ARG A 47 -8.12 -2.45 0.05
C ARG A 47 -7.03 -2.02 -0.92
N VAL A 48 -6.28 -3.00 -1.44
CA VAL A 48 -5.26 -2.80 -2.46
C VAL A 48 -5.72 -3.38 -3.78
N PHE A 49 -5.69 -2.56 -4.83
CA PHE A 49 -6.02 -2.96 -6.19
C PHE A 49 -4.75 -3.05 -7.02
N VAL A 50 -4.48 -4.23 -7.57
CA VAL A 50 -3.31 -4.47 -8.43
C VAL A 50 -3.76 -4.40 -9.88
N PHE A 51 -3.12 -3.53 -10.65
CA PHE A 51 -3.39 -3.37 -12.09
C PHE A 51 -2.31 -4.05 -12.92
N GLY A 52 -2.73 -4.70 -14.00
CA GLY A 52 -1.82 -5.23 -15.02
C GLY A 52 -1.29 -4.15 -15.95
N THR A 53 -0.31 -4.51 -16.79
CA THR A 53 0.21 -3.65 -17.84
C THR A 53 -0.49 -3.94 -19.16
N LYS A 54 -0.95 -2.89 -19.84
CA LYS A 54 -1.43 -2.86 -21.25
C LYS A 54 -2.24 -4.09 -21.74
N PRO A 55 -3.58 -3.99 -21.81
CA PRO A 55 -4.42 -2.91 -21.28
C PRO A 55 -4.45 -2.95 -19.76
N GLY A 56 -4.47 -1.77 -19.11
CA GLY A 56 -4.47 -1.62 -17.65
C GLY A 56 -5.75 -2.17 -16.99
N ARG A 57 -5.84 -3.49 -16.87
CA ARG A 57 -6.97 -4.20 -16.29
C ARG A 57 -6.69 -4.50 -14.83
N LEU A 58 -7.74 -4.49 -14.02
CA LEU A 58 -7.67 -4.95 -12.65
C LEU A 58 -7.31 -6.44 -12.63
N LYS A 59 -6.21 -6.78 -11.99
CA LYS A 59 -5.72 -8.16 -11.82
C LYS A 59 -6.24 -8.77 -10.53
N ALA A 60 -6.16 -8.01 -9.45
CA ALA A 60 -6.54 -8.49 -8.13
C ALA A 60 -7.03 -7.34 -7.26
N GLU A 61 -7.98 -7.67 -6.39
CA GLU A 61 -8.31 -6.89 -5.22
C GLU A 61 -7.86 -7.69 -3.99
N ILE A 62 -7.21 -7.00 -3.05
CA ILE A 62 -6.68 -7.59 -1.83
C ILE A 62 -7.23 -6.79 -0.66
N ILE A 63 -7.95 -7.47 0.23
CA ILE A 63 -8.43 -6.91 1.48
C ILE A 63 -7.28 -6.97 2.49
N ILE A 64 -7.04 -5.85 3.17
CA ILE A 64 -5.94 -5.72 4.13
C ILE A 64 -6.50 -5.98 5.54
N PRO A 65 -6.16 -7.13 6.18
CA PRO A 65 -6.80 -7.61 7.40
C PRO A 65 -6.24 -6.96 8.67
N PHE A 66 -5.88 -5.68 8.60
CA PHE A 66 -5.27 -4.95 9.70
C PHE A 66 -6.15 -3.80 10.16
N ASP A 67 -6.63 -3.94 11.40
CA ASP A 67 -7.41 -2.93 12.08
C ASP A 67 -6.61 -1.66 12.37
N ARG A 68 -7.35 -0.60 12.71
CA ARG A 68 -6.80 0.69 13.12
C ARG A 68 -6.78 0.78 14.65
N PRO A 69 -5.79 1.48 15.25
CA PRO A 69 -4.75 2.27 14.59
C PRO A 69 -3.56 1.42 14.12
N ARG A 70 -3.04 1.74 12.93
CA ARG A 70 -1.87 1.06 12.37
C ARG A 70 -0.58 1.74 12.86
N SER A 71 0.49 0.97 12.99
CA SER A 71 1.82 1.45 13.39
C SER A 71 2.91 0.74 12.58
N LEU A 72 4.11 1.31 12.50
CA LEU A 72 5.22 0.70 11.76
C LEU A 72 5.57 -0.74 12.19
N LYS A 73 5.20 -1.16 13.41
CA LYS A 73 5.35 -2.55 13.87
C LYS A 73 4.61 -3.56 12.99
N MET A 74 3.50 -3.14 12.39
CA MET A 74 2.68 -3.95 11.47
C MET A 74 3.47 -4.46 10.27
N LYS A 75 4.48 -3.71 9.79
CA LYS A 75 5.33 -4.15 8.66
C LYS A 75 6.14 -5.42 8.96
N ARG A 76 6.27 -5.78 10.24
CA ARG A 76 6.97 -6.99 10.70
C ARG A 76 6.02 -8.16 10.93
N ASP A 77 4.72 -7.96 10.76
CA ASP A 77 3.73 -9.02 10.93
C ASP A 77 3.89 -10.08 9.81
N PRO A 78 3.90 -11.38 10.14
CA PRO A 78 3.98 -12.43 9.13
C PRO A 78 2.90 -12.32 8.04
N GLU A 79 1.68 -11.90 8.37
CA GLU A 79 0.59 -11.72 7.40
C GLU A 79 0.89 -10.53 6.46
N PHE A 80 1.52 -9.48 6.98
CA PHE A 80 1.94 -8.34 6.16
C PHE A 80 2.95 -8.79 5.11
N ILE A 81 3.96 -9.54 5.54
CA ILE A 81 5.01 -10.09 4.66
C ILE A 81 4.40 -11.01 3.60
N GLN A 82 3.47 -11.89 3.98
CA GLN A 82 2.77 -12.77 3.05
C GLN A 82 1.96 -12.00 2.00
N ILE A 83 1.30 -10.91 2.40
CA ILE A 83 0.55 -10.05 1.46
C ILE A 83 1.51 -9.31 0.53
N THR A 84 2.65 -8.81 1.03
CA THR A 84 3.71 -8.19 0.22
C THR A 84 4.19 -9.17 -0.86
N ASP A 85 4.56 -10.39 -0.47
CA ASP A 85 5.02 -11.43 -1.39
C ASP A 85 3.95 -11.77 -2.44
N LYS A 86 2.68 -11.88 -2.03
CA LYS A 86 1.56 -12.13 -2.94
C LYS A 86 1.40 -11.02 -3.99
N ILE A 87 1.47 -9.75 -3.58
CA ILE A 87 1.39 -8.63 -4.51
C ILE A 87 2.58 -8.61 -5.45
N TRP A 88 3.78 -8.88 -4.92
CA TRP A 88 5.00 -8.94 -5.73
C TRP A 88 4.90 -9.99 -6.83
N GLN A 89 4.43 -11.20 -6.50
CA GLN A 89 4.21 -12.27 -7.48
C GLN A 89 3.23 -11.86 -8.58
N LEU A 90 2.11 -11.21 -8.24
CA LEU A 90 1.13 -10.72 -9.22
C LEU A 90 1.73 -9.70 -10.21
N ILE A 91 2.62 -8.84 -9.71
CA ILE A 91 3.32 -7.83 -10.53
C ILE A 91 4.40 -8.51 -11.39
N GLU A 92 5.17 -9.44 -10.83
CA GLU A 92 6.23 -10.17 -11.54
C GLU A 92 5.67 -11.03 -12.67
N GLU A 93 4.56 -11.75 -12.43
CA GLU A 93 3.85 -12.51 -13.46
C GLU A 93 3.40 -11.63 -14.63
N GLU A 94 3.03 -10.37 -14.35
CA GLU A 94 2.65 -9.42 -15.37
C GLU A 94 3.85 -8.86 -16.14
N ALA A 95 4.92 -8.52 -15.44
CA ALA A 95 6.13 -7.98 -16.07
C ALA A 95 6.81 -8.99 -17.00
N ARG A 96 6.58 -10.29 -16.79
CA ARG A 96 7.12 -11.39 -17.62
C ARG A 96 6.24 -11.79 -18.81
N ARG A 97 5.02 -11.25 -18.92
CA ARG A 97 4.11 -11.48 -20.05
C ARG A 97 4.37 -10.51 -21.19
#